data_AF-A0A0K9P8M5-F1
#
_entry.id   AF-A0A0K9P8M5-F1
#
_cell.length_a   1.000
_cell.length_b   1.000
_cell.length_c   1.000
_cell.angle_alpha   90.00
_cell.angle_beta   90.00
_cell.angle_gamma   90.00
#
_symmetry.space_group_name_H-M   'P 1'
#
loop_
_entity.id
_entity.type
_entity.pdbx_description
1 polymer ?
#
loop_
_entity_poly.entity_id
_entity_poly.type
_entity_poly.pdbx_seq_one_letter_code
_entity_poly.pdbx_strand_id
1 'polypeptide(L)'
;MEPMESIEDLESLLQASRSRQGRSILASKDLVPTLLEKISSSIHLITCLRLLRNLCAGEINNQNSFIQNGGVEVMKSTLLPSELLETSVPVDVIHVGLQLLGNVVAAGEECRCVVWSHFFGPRFFELATIMNDGVCDPLCMILYMCCCNSDGGGGTRFRMKELLGDEVGFSIVLKIITTASSVGHHGDWLVLLISRLCFQETCFLKLFSELRYFNFNKRCTNTDIGKLHFTKEQSFLLNILSENLNEGSYKDTISSDLTSTILQVLKDASSIVDFTSRGMSALPTTTPANDVLGFSLNILRDLCATNEPLDLLLSTDICNTLLELLRELEPPTIIRRSYGNGENTQQPSFLNMTGTISGNVCPYKGYRRDLVATLGNVMFEKRHIQDEIRRQDGILLLLQQCITDDDNPFLKEWAIWTLRNLLEGNLENQKVVAELEVQGPVNSPDVSAMGFRVEVDQKSRRAKLVNQ
;
A
#
# COMPACT_ATOMS: atom_id res chain seq x y z
N MET A 1 -28.76 40.84 -18.82
CA MET A 1 -28.65 39.95 -17.66
C MET A 1 -28.81 40.85 -16.44
N GLU A 2 -29.84 40.67 -15.62
CA GLU A 2 -29.93 41.41 -14.36
C GLU A 2 -28.70 41.07 -13.52
N PRO A 3 -28.08 42.07 -12.87
CA PRO A 3 -26.88 41.83 -12.08
C PRO A 3 -27.25 40.93 -10.90
N MET A 4 -26.49 39.86 -10.74
CA MET A 4 -26.57 38.91 -9.63
C MET A 4 -26.20 39.66 -8.34
N GLU A 5 -27.15 40.40 -7.73
CA GLU A 5 -26.88 41.41 -6.70
C GLU A 5 -27.13 40.92 -5.27
N SER A 6 -27.90 39.85 -5.03
CA SER A 6 -28.19 39.37 -3.66
C SER A 6 -27.53 38.02 -3.32
N ILE A 7 -27.20 37.82 -2.04
CA ILE A 7 -26.72 36.53 -1.49
C ILE A 7 -27.76 35.42 -1.71
N GLU A 8 -29.05 35.77 -1.58
CA GLU A 8 -30.17 34.85 -1.73
C GLU A 8 -30.24 34.27 -3.15
N ASP A 9 -29.89 35.06 -4.17
CA ASP A 9 -29.78 34.58 -5.55
C ASP A 9 -28.63 33.57 -5.70
N LEU A 10 -27.48 33.85 -5.08
CA LEU A 10 -26.31 32.98 -5.14
C LEU A 10 -26.58 31.63 -4.47
N GLU A 11 -27.25 31.64 -3.31
CA GLU A 11 -27.65 30.42 -2.59
C GLU A 11 -28.70 29.62 -3.36
N SER A 12 -29.67 30.29 -3.99
CA SER A 12 -30.68 29.65 -4.82
C SER A 12 -30.07 28.97 -6.04
N LEU A 13 -29.11 29.63 -6.71
CA LEU A 13 -28.33 29.05 -7.81
C LEU A 13 -27.48 27.87 -7.33
N LEU A 14 -26.85 27.99 -6.16
CA LEU A 14 -26.07 26.91 -5.57
C LEU A 14 -26.94 25.68 -5.28
N GLN A 15 -28.13 25.87 -4.73
CA GLN A 15 -29.11 24.78 -4.53
C GLN A 15 -29.46 24.10 -5.85
N ALA A 16 -29.84 24.88 -6.87
CA ALA A 16 -30.21 24.34 -8.17
C ALA A 16 -29.06 23.53 -8.82
N SER A 17 -27.81 23.99 -8.68
CA SER A 17 -26.62 23.35 -9.27
C SER A 17 -26.25 21.97 -8.69
N ARG A 18 -26.87 21.54 -7.58
CA ARG A 18 -26.55 20.26 -6.93
C ARG A 18 -26.95 19.05 -7.79
N SER A 19 -28.02 19.18 -8.59
CA SER A 19 -28.52 18.11 -9.45
C SER A 19 -27.97 18.21 -10.87
N ARG A 20 -27.82 17.07 -11.56
CA ARG A 20 -27.41 17.06 -12.98
C ARG A 20 -28.35 17.89 -13.86
N GLN A 21 -29.66 17.76 -13.65
CA GLN A 21 -30.66 18.53 -14.38
C GLN A 21 -30.52 20.03 -14.15
N GLY A 22 -30.32 20.44 -12.89
CA GLY A 22 -30.11 21.85 -12.55
C GLY A 22 -28.84 22.42 -13.16
N ARG A 23 -27.74 21.66 -13.18
CA ARG A 23 -26.51 22.07 -13.89
C ARG A 23 -26.73 22.32 -15.37
N SER A 24 -27.42 21.40 -16.05
CA SER A 24 -27.74 21.54 -17.47
C SER A 24 -28.61 22.78 -17.76
N ILE A 25 -29.60 23.07 -16.91
CA ILE A 25 -30.43 24.29 -17.02
C ILE A 25 -29.59 25.56 -16.79
N LEU A 26 -28.67 25.53 -15.83
CA LEU A 26 -27.82 26.68 -15.54
C LEU A 26 -26.71 26.89 -16.58
N ALA A 27 -26.28 25.85 -17.29
CA ALA A 27 -25.28 25.95 -18.35
C ALA A 27 -25.73 26.88 -19.49
N SER A 28 -27.03 26.97 -19.78
CA SER A 28 -27.56 27.89 -20.79
C SER A 28 -27.58 29.36 -20.36
N LYS A 29 -27.23 29.66 -19.09
CA LYS A 29 -27.27 31.02 -18.53
C LYS A 29 -25.91 31.72 -18.54
N ASP A 30 -24.86 31.07 -19.01
CA ASP A 30 -23.49 31.60 -19.12
C ASP A 30 -23.01 32.33 -17.86
N LEU A 31 -23.18 31.69 -16.70
CA LEU A 31 -22.89 32.29 -15.39
C LEU A 31 -21.39 32.32 -15.06
N VAL A 32 -20.57 31.54 -15.77
CA VAL A 32 -19.16 31.31 -15.45
C VAL A 32 -18.34 32.62 -15.49
N PRO A 33 -18.40 33.46 -16.54
CA PRO A 33 -17.64 34.71 -16.59
C PRO A 33 -17.99 35.65 -15.43
N THR A 34 -19.29 35.82 -15.15
CA THR A 34 -19.76 36.68 -14.06
C THR A 34 -19.30 36.19 -12.67
N LEU A 35 -19.27 34.88 -12.46
CA LEU A 35 -18.79 34.31 -11.19
C LEU A 35 -17.28 34.46 -11.02
N LEU A 36 -16.50 34.37 -12.11
CA LEU A 36 -15.05 34.60 -12.10
C LEU A 36 -14.71 36.04 -11.72
N GLU A 37 -15.41 37.04 -12.27
CA GLU A 37 -15.24 38.45 -11.89
C GLU A 37 -15.52 38.69 -10.39
N LYS A 38 -16.54 38.00 -9.86
CA LYS A 38 -16.91 38.11 -8.43
C LYS A 38 -15.88 37.49 -7.50
N ILE A 39 -15.16 36.43 -7.89
CA ILE A 39 -14.15 35.79 -7.03
C ILE A 39 -13.10 36.81 -6.55
N SER A 40 -12.64 37.67 -7.45
CA SER A 40 -11.57 38.64 -7.16
C SER A 40 -11.97 39.76 -6.19
N SER A 41 -13.27 39.91 -5.88
CA SER A 41 -13.83 41.08 -5.18
C SER A 41 -14.85 40.75 -4.09
N SER A 42 -15.17 39.47 -3.86
CA SER A 42 -16.35 39.08 -3.06
C SER A 42 -16.02 38.56 -1.66
N ILE A 43 -16.78 39.07 -0.68
CA ILE A 43 -16.92 38.50 0.67
C ILE A 43 -17.57 37.10 0.68
N HIS A 44 -18.15 36.64 -0.43
CA HIS A 44 -18.81 35.33 -0.59
C HIS A 44 -17.99 34.34 -1.44
N LEU A 45 -16.66 34.49 -1.43
CA LEU A 45 -15.70 33.70 -2.19
C LEU A 45 -16.03 32.19 -2.21
N ILE A 46 -16.24 31.58 -1.06
CA ILE A 46 -16.49 30.14 -0.95
C ILE A 46 -17.80 29.71 -1.62
N THR A 47 -18.85 30.54 -1.58
CA THR A 47 -20.14 30.24 -2.21
C THR A 47 -20.02 30.33 -3.73
N CYS A 48 -19.31 31.33 -4.25
CA CYS A 48 -18.99 31.44 -5.68
C CYS A 48 -18.19 30.24 -6.18
N LEU A 49 -17.15 29.83 -5.43
CA LEU A 49 -16.33 28.67 -5.77
C LEU A 49 -17.14 27.37 -5.76
N ARG A 50 -18.01 27.16 -4.77
CA ARG A 50 -18.89 25.98 -4.71
C ARG A 50 -19.85 25.94 -5.89
N LEU A 51 -20.42 27.08 -6.28
CA LEU A 51 -21.30 27.17 -7.44
C LEU A 51 -20.53 26.88 -8.73
N LEU A 52 -19.38 27.50 -8.95
CA LEU A 52 -18.52 27.22 -10.11
C LEU A 52 -18.11 25.75 -10.19
N ARG A 53 -17.68 25.16 -9.06
CA ARG A 53 -17.33 23.74 -8.96
C ARG A 53 -18.47 22.86 -9.42
N ASN A 54 -19.70 23.16 -8.99
CA ASN A 54 -20.87 22.44 -9.44
C ASN A 54 -21.14 22.69 -10.93
N LEU A 55 -21.13 23.94 -11.40
CA LEU A 55 -21.37 24.26 -12.81
C LEU A 55 -20.39 23.58 -13.77
N CYS A 56 -19.14 23.36 -13.35
CA CYS A 56 -18.14 22.65 -14.14
C CYS A 56 -18.20 21.12 -14.00
N ALA A 57 -19.09 20.56 -13.17
CA ALA A 57 -19.16 19.12 -12.92
C ALA A 57 -19.85 18.36 -14.06
N GLY A 58 -19.06 17.93 -15.05
CA GLY A 58 -19.50 17.13 -16.19
C GLY A 58 -20.22 17.92 -17.29
N GLU A 59 -20.10 19.25 -17.28
CA GLU A 59 -20.71 20.16 -18.26
C GLU A 59 -19.62 20.84 -19.11
N ILE A 60 -19.36 20.28 -20.30
CA ILE A 60 -18.25 20.68 -21.18
C ILE A 60 -18.27 22.16 -21.56
N ASN A 61 -19.46 22.74 -21.78
CA ASN A 61 -19.60 24.15 -22.15
C ASN A 61 -19.12 25.08 -21.02
N ASN A 62 -19.44 24.74 -19.78
CA ASN A 62 -19.02 25.53 -18.61
C ASN A 62 -17.52 25.35 -18.33
N GLN A 63 -17.00 24.13 -18.49
CA GLN A 63 -15.57 23.84 -18.35
C GLN A 63 -14.74 24.61 -19.40
N ASN A 64 -15.20 24.65 -20.66
CA ASN A 64 -14.55 25.43 -21.72
C ASN A 64 -14.67 26.94 -21.48
N SER A 65 -15.87 27.43 -21.09
CA SER A 65 -16.09 28.85 -20.75
C SER A 65 -15.18 29.28 -19.60
N PHE A 66 -14.98 28.43 -18.58
CA PHE A 66 -14.08 28.70 -17.47
C PHE A 66 -12.64 28.97 -17.93
N ILE A 67 -12.13 28.17 -18.87
CA ILE A 67 -10.78 28.37 -19.41
C ILE A 67 -10.68 29.60 -20.30
N GLN A 68 -11.65 29.78 -21.20
CA GLN A 68 -11.68 30.90 -22.14
C GLN A 68 -11.72 32.26 -21.43
N ASN A 69 -12.30 32.30 -20.23
CA ASN A 69 -12.39 33.50 -19.39
C ASN A 69 -11.27 33.60 -18.33
N GLY A 70 -10.15 32.87 -18.51
CA GLY A 70 -8.99 32.99 -17.64
C GLY A 70 -9.18 32.41 -16.24
N GLY A 71 -10.15 31.51 -16.05
CA GLY A 71 -10.50 30.96 -14.74
C GLY A 71 -9.34 30.25 -14.04
N VAL A 72 -8.41 29.64 -14.78
CA VAL A 72 -7.22 28.99 -14.19
C VAL A 72 -6.28 30.01 -13.54
N GLU A 73 -6.07 31.18 -14.14
CA GLU A 73 -5.24 32.25 -13.58
C GLU A 73 -5.92 32.90 -12.36
N VAL A 74 -7.25 33.07 -12.42
CA VAL A 74 -8.06 33.50 -11.25
C VAL A 74 -7.89 32.51 -10.10
N MET A 75 -8.00 31.19 -10.37
CA MET A 75 -7.81 30.17 -9.34
C MET A 75 -6.40 30.18 -8.78
N LYS A 76 -5.37 30.29 -9.62
CA LYS A 76 -3.98 30.39 -9.16
C LYS A 76 -3.80 31.56 -8.18
N SER A 77 -4.29 32.74 -8.55
CA SER A 77 -4.22 33.95 -7.70
C SER A 77 -5.06 33.83 -6.43
N THR A 78 -6.17 33.09 -6.49
CA THR A 78 -7.10 32.90 -5.35
C THR A 78 -6.57 31.88 -4.35
N LEU A 79 -5.98 30.79 -4.82
CA LEU A 79 -5.53 29.69 -3.97
C LEU A 79 -4.15 29.93 -3.38
N LEU A 80 -3.29 30.60 -4.14
CA LEU A 80 -1.89 30.84 -3.79
C LEU A 80 -1.54 32.31 -4.11
N PRO A 81 -2.12 33.27 -3.35
CA PRO A 81 -1.81 34.68 -3.53
C PRO A 81 -0.31 34.95 -3.34
N SER A 82 0.20 36.00 -3.99
CA SER A 82 1.61 36.37 -3.87
C SER A 82 2.02 36.61 -2.41
N GLU A 83 3.24 36.22 -2.04
CA GLU A 83 3.80 36.31 -0.67
C GLU A 83 3.68 37.71 -0.06
N LEU A 84 3.58 38.75 -0.89
CA LEU A 84 3.39 40.15 -0.50
C LEU A 84 2.04 40.43 0.21
N LEU A 85 1.08 39.50 0.17
CA LEU A 85 -0.28 39.73 0.70
C LEU A 85 -0.50 39.24 2.15
N GLU A 86 0.48 38.59 2.79
CA GLU A 86 0.49 38.12 4.19
C GLU A 86 -0.80 37.45 4.73
N THR A 87 -1.74 37.06 3.87
CA THR A 87 -3.03 36.51 4.24
C THR A 87 -3.09 35.03 3.88
N SER A 88 -3.23 34.18 4.90
CA SER A 88 -3.42 32.75 4.69
C SER A 88 -4.81 32.47 4.13
N VAL A 89 -4.86 31.73 3.02
CA VAL A 89 -6.12 31.30 2.41
C VAL A 89 -6.72 30.16 3.26
N PRO A 90 -8.01 30.22 3.62
CA PRO A 90 -8.65 29.13 4.37
C PRO A 90 -8.59 27.80 3.60
N VAL A 91 -8.29 26.71 4.30
CA VAL A 91 -8.16 25.37 3.69
C VAL A 91 -9.43 24.96 2.93
N ASP A 92 -10.62 25.31 3.41
CA ASP A 92 -11.88 25.03 2.72
C ASP A 92 -11.98 25.71 1.34
N VAL A 93 -11.39 26.89 1.18
CA VAL A 93 -11.33 27.60 -0.11
C VAL A 93 -10.40 26.85 -1.06
N ILE A 94 -9.25 26.39 -0.56
CA ILE A 94 -8.28 25.60 -1.33
C ILE A 94 -8.90 24.28 -1.77
N HIS A 95 -9.53 23.56 -0.85
CA HIS A 95 -10.22 22.30 -1.12
C HIS A 95 -11.28 22.48 -2.23
N VAL A 96 -12.21 23.43 -2.10
CA VAL A 96 -13.24 23.63 -3.14
C VAL A 96 -12.63 24.09 -4.46
N GLY A 97 -11.59 24.92 -4.42
CA GLY A 97 -10.89 25.36 -5.62
C GLY A 97 -10.18 24.23 -6.37
N LEU A 98 -9.54 23.31 -5.65
CA LEU A 98 -8.94 22.11 -6.27
C LEU A 98 -10.02 21.16 -6.81
N GLN A 99 -11.16 21.00 -6.13
CA GLN A 99 -12.28 20.24 -6.69
C GLN A 99 -12.82 20.84 -8.00
N LEU A 100 -12.89 22.18 -8.08
CA LEU A 100 -13.24 22.88 -9.32
C LEU A 100 -12.21 22.58 -10.42
N LEU A 101 -10.91 22.72 -10.14
CA LEU A 101 -9.85 22.40 -11.10
C LEU A 101 -9.88 20.92 -11.51
N GLY A 102 -10.15 20.00 -10.58
CA GLY A 102 -10.37 18.57 -10.84
C GLY A 102 -11.50 18.34 -11.85
N ASN A 103 -12.64 19.01 -11.66
CA ASN A 103 -13.74 18.98 -12.61
C ASN A 103 -13.34 19.57 -13.97
N VAL A 104 -12.52 20.62 -14.01
CA VAL A 104 -12.06 21.23 -15.27
C VAL A 104 -11.11 20.31 -16.03
N VAL A 105 -10.11 19.69 -15.38
CA VAL A 105 -9.16 18.79 -16.07
C VAL A 105 -9.81 17.50 -16.57
N ALA A 106 -10.97 17.12 -16.02
CA ALA A 106 -11.77 16.01 -16.51
C ALA A 106 -12.40 16.28 -17.90
N ALA A 107 -12.49 17.55 -18.32
CA ALA A 107 -13.12 17.95 -19.59
C ALA A 107 -12.35 17.51 -20.85
N GLY A 108 -11.02 17.42 -20.79
CA GLY A 108 -10.19 17.05 -21.93
C GLY A 108 -8.78 17.63 -21.91
N GLU A 109 -8.04 17.37 -22.98
CA GLU A 109 -6.60 17.66 -23.08
C GLU A 109 -6.27 19.16 -23.04
N GLU A 110 -7.07 20.00 -23.69
CA GLU A 110 -6.90 21.46 -23.64
C GLU A 110 -6.97 21.95 -22.19
N CYS A 111 -7.93 21.45 -21.43
CA CYS A 111 -8.10 21.82 -20.03
C CYS A 111 -6.92 21.38 -19.15
N ARG A 112 -6.46 20.14 -19.34
CA ARG A 112 -5.27 19.61 -18.65
C ARG A 112 -4.03 20.45 -18.97
N CYS A 113 -3.83 20.82 -20.23
CA CYS A 113 -2.70 21.61 -20.68
C CYS A 113 -2.67 22.99 -20.00
N VAL A 114 -3.81 23.70 -19.96
CA VAL A 114 -3.88 25.02 -19.33
C VAL A 114 -3.68 24.94 -17.82
N VAL A 115 -4.32 23.99 -17.13
CA VAL A 115 -4.12 23.82 -15.68
C VAL A 115 -2.68 23.48 -15.35
N TRP A 116 -2.08 22.55 -16.11
CA TRP A 116 -0.68 22.16 -15.92
C TRP A 116 0.28 23.34 -16.14
N SER A 117 0.13 24.11 -17.20
CA SER A 117 1.04 25.23 -17.50
C SER A 117 1.01 26.35 -16.45
N HIS A 118 -0.10 26.50 -15.72
CA HIS A 118 -0.25 27.53 -14.70
C HIS A 118 0.21 27.09 -13.30
N PHE A 119 0.09 25.80 -12.99
CA PHE A 119 0.33 25.25 -11.66
C PHE A 119 1.57 24.35 -11.52
N PHE A 120 2.06 23.76 -12.60
CA PHE A 120 3.18 22.83 -12.52
C PHE A 120 4.44 23.49 -11.95
N GLY A 121 5.19 22.73 -11.16
CA GLY A 121 6.36 23.20 -10.44
C GLY A 121 6.01 23.81 -9.07
N PRO A 122 6.33 25.09 -8.81
CA PRO A 122 6.22 25.67 -7.45
C PRO A 122 4.82 25.63 -6.83
N ARG A 123 3.77 25.81 -7.63
CA ARG A 123 2.40 25.94 -7.10
C ARG A 123 1.81 24.60 -6.68
N PHE A 124 1.99 23.55 -7.48
CA PHE A 124 1.65 22.20 -7.02
C PHE A 124 2.50 21.76 -5.82
N PHE A 125 3.77 22.14 -5.76
CA PHE A 125 4.60 21.85 -4.58
C PHE A 125 4.07 22.55 -3.32
N GLU A 126 3.73 23.83 -3.42
CA GLU A 126 3.13 24.62 -2.35
C GLU A 126 1.83 23.97 -1.84
N LEU A 127 0.92 23.58 -2.74
CA LEU A 127 -0.30 22.86 -2.39
C LEU A 127 -0.03 21.51 -1.73
N ALA A 128 0.96 20.76 -2.23
CA ALA A 128 1.36 19.49 -1.65
C ALA A 128 1.92 19.63 -0.22
N THR A 129 2.39 20.82 0.17
CA THR A 129 2.88 21.09 1.54
C THR A 129 1.76 21.26 2.57
N ILE A 130 0.52 21.48 2.13
CA ILE A 130 -0.61 21.70 3.03
C ILE A 130 -1.02 20.36 3.64
N MET A 131 -0.82 20.21 4.96
CA MET A 131 -1.14 19.00 5.72
C MET A 131 -2.65 18.85 5.97
N ASN A 132 -3.41 18.61 4.90
CA ASN A 132 -4.84 18.38 4.95
C ASN A 132 -5.29 17.36 3.88
N ASP A 133 -6.08 16.38 4.28
CA ASP A 133 -6.65 15.34 3.43
C ASP A 133 -7.57 15.92 2.33
N GLY A 134 -8.41 16.90 2.68
CA GLY A 134 -9.26 17.64 1.74
C GLY A 134 -8.50 18.44 0.68
N VAL A 135 -7.20 18.68 0.86
CA VAL A 135 -6.33 19.29 -0.18
C VAL A 135 -5.55 18.22 -0.94
N CYS A 136 -5.03 17.22 -0.22
CA CYS A 136 -4.19 16.18 -0.79
C CYS A 136 -4.92 15.36 -1.86
N ASP A 137 -6.15 14.91 -1.60
CA ASP A 137 -6.86 14.02 -2.52
C ASP A 137 -7.28 14.71 -3.83
N PRO A 138 -7.89 15.91 -3.81
CA PRO A 138 -8.17 16.64 -5.04
C PRO A 138 -6.92 17.03 -5.83
N LEU A 139 -5.79 17.30 -5.15
CA LEU A 139 -4.51 17.51 -5.82
C LEU A 139 -4.06 16.24 -6.56
N CYS A 140 -4.16 15.07 -5.92
CA CYS A 140 -3.88 13.79 -6.55
C CYS A 140 -4.79 13.52 -7.75
N MET A 141 -6.08 13.87 -7.66
CA MET A 141 -7.03 13.79 -8.78
C MET A 141 -6.54 14.62 -9.97
N ILE A 142 -6.13 15.87 -9.74
CA ILE A 142 -5.64 16.76 -10.82
C ILE A 142 -4.40 16.16 -11.49
N LEU A 143 -3.41 15.73 -10.70
CA LEU A 143 -2.19 15.12 -11.23
C LEU A 143 -2.49 13.83 -12.00
N TYR A 144 -3.36 12.98 -11.48
CA TYR A 144 -3.80 11.76 -12.14
C TYR A 144 -4.49 12.06 -13.47
N MET A 145 -5.45 12.99 -13.51
CA MET A 145 -6.15 13.34 -14.74
C MET A 145 -5.22 13.93 -15.80
N CYS A 146 -4.21 14.69 -15.37
CA CYS A 146 -3.21 15.28 -16.27
C CYS A 146 -2.20 14.25 -16.80
N CYS A 147 -1.74 13.29 -15.98
CA CYS A 147 -0.60 12.43 -16.29
C CYS A 147 -0.95 10.97 -16.56
N CYS A 148 -2.10 10.48 -16.09
CA CYS A 148 -2.41 9.05 -16.04
C CYS A 148 -3.62 8.66 -16.89
N ASN A 149 -4.39 9.64 -17.40
CA ASN A 149 -5.61 9.36 -18.15
C ASN A 149 -5.30 8.84 -19.56
N SER A 150 -5.93 7.72 -19.95
CA SER A 150 -5.79 7.02 -21.23
C SER A 150 -6.09 7.88 -22.45
N ASP A 151 -6.91 8.92 -22.30
CA ASP A 151 -7.44 9.70 -23.42
C ASP A 151 -6.50 10.83 -23.89
N GLY A 152 -5.40 11.10 -23.17
CA GLY A 152 -4.58 12.32 -23.37
C GLY A 152 -3.40 12.21 -24.34
N GLY A 153 -3.30 11.12 -25.11
CA GLY A 153 -2.39 11.01 -26.25
C GLY A 153 -0.93 11.39 -25.96
N GLY A 154 -0.39 12.36 -26.72
CA GLY A 154 0.99 12.84 -26.56
C GLY A 154 1.22 13.75 -25.36
N GLY A 155 0.23 14.58 -24.99
CA GLY A 155 0.35 15.57 -23.91
C GLY A 155 0.43 14.94 -22.53
N THR A 156 -0.35 13.88 -22.28
CA THR A 156 -0.26 13.11 -21.04
C THR A 156 1.12 12.51 -20.82
N ARG A 157 1.73 11.93 -21.86
CA ARG A 157 3.09 11.38 -21.78
C ARG A 157 4.15 12.45 -21.53
N PHE A 158 3.97 13.65 -22.07
CA PHE A 158 4.86 14.77 -21.81
C PHE A 158 4.81 15.20 -20.33
N ARG A 159 3.61 15.41 -19.78
CA ARG A 159 3.43 15.79 -18.37
C ARG A 159 3.93 14.71 -17.40
N MET A 160 3.74 13.43 -17.74
CA MET A 160 4.31 12.33 -16.96
C MET A 160 5.84 12.41 -16.92
N LYS A 161 6.49 12.71 -18.05
CA LYS A 161 7.94 12.94 -18.10
C LYS A 161 8.37 14.15 -17.29
N GLU A 162 7.61 15.24 -17.29
CA GLU A 162 7.92 16.39 -16.43
C GLU A 162 7.77 16.02 -14.95
N LEU A 163 6.70 15.33 -14.57
CA LEU A 163 6.43 14.92 -13.19
C LEU A 163 7.51 13.99 -12.63
N LEU A 164 8.06 13.08 -13.45
CA LEU A 164 9.02 12.07 -13.00
C LEU A 164 10.48 12.37 -13.34
N GLY A 165 10.71 13.16 -14.39
CA GLY A 165 12.02 13.47 -14.95
C GLY A 165 12.66 14.74 -14.41
N ASP A 166 11.87 15.72 -13.94
CA ASP A 166 12.36 16.95 -13.32
C ASP A 166 12.49 16.80 -11.79
N GLU A 167 13.51 17.41 -11.19
CA GLU A 167 13.68 17.47 -9.73
C GLU A 167 12.46 18.13 -9.07
N VAL A 168 11.94 19.20 -9.68
CA VAL A 168 10.77 19.91 -9.17
C VAL A 168 9.54 19.02 -9.26
N GLY A 169 9.30 18.40 -10.43
CA GLY A 169 8.21 17.46 -10.63
C GLY A 169 8.21 16.33 -9.61
N PHE A 170 9.38 15.70 -9.43
CA PHE A 170 9.52 14.56 -8.54
C PHE A 170 9.34 14.96 -7.07
N SER A 171 9.81 16.15 -6.68
CA SER A 171 9.62 16.69 -5.34
C SER A 171 8.14 16.89 -4.96
N ILE A 172 7.25 17.16 -5.94
CA ILE A 172 5.80 17.24 -5.72
C ILE A 172 5.28 15.87 -5.28
N VAL A 173 5.67 14.79 -5.96
CA VAL A 173 5.22 13.43 -5.63
C VAL A 173 5.72 13.02 -4.24
N LEU A 174 7.01 13.25 -3.94
CA LEU A 174 7.57 12.98 -2.62
C LEU A 174 6.87 13.77 -1.52
N LYS A 175 6.51 15.03 -1.80
CA LYS A 175 5.79 15.89 -0.87
C LYS A 175 4.38 15.40 -0.62
N ILE A 176 3.66 14.98 -1.65
CA ILE A 176 2.32 14.38 -1.53
C ILE A 176 2.37 13.15 -0.61
N ILE A 177 3.30 12.22 -0.85
CA ILE A 177 3.44 11.00 -0.04
C ILE A 177 3.77 11.35 1.42
N THR A 178 4.69 12.28 1.64
CA THR A 178 5.07 12.75 2.98
C THR A 178 3.89 13.38 3.72
N THR A 179 3.14 14.23 3.04
CA THR A 179 1.97 14.91 3.58
C THR A 179 0.87 13.90 3.92
N ALA A 180 0.56 13.00 2.99
CA ALA A 180 -0.44 11.94 3.20
C ALA A 180 -0.07 11.01 4.36
N SER A 181 1.20 10.59 4.44
CA SER A 181 1.74 9.80 5.56
C SER A 181 1.60 10.52 6.90
N SER A 182 1.84 11.84 6.92
CA SER A 182 1.75 12.65 8.13
C SER A 182 0.32 12.75 8.68
N VAL A 183 -0.67 12.90 7.80
CA VAL A 183 -2.09 12.98 8.18
C VAL A 183 -2.81 11.64 8.21
N GLY A 184 -2.18 10.55 7.75
CA GLY A 184 -2.80 9.21 7.66
C GLY A 184 -3.88 9.11 6.59
N HIS A 185 -3.74 9.83 5.47
CA HIS A 185 -4.74 9.89 4.40
C HIS A 185 -4.62 8.72 3.43
N HIS A 186 -5.73 8.03 3.15
CA HIS A 186 -5.81 6.89 2.22
C HIS A 186 -6.91 7.12 1.15
N GLY A 187 -6.96 8.32 0.56
CA GLY A 187 -7.99 8.63 -0.43
C GLY A 187 -7.79 7.95 -1.78
N ASP A 188 -8.89 7.72 -2.49
CA ASP A 188 -8.93 6.95 -3.74
C ASP A 188 -7.99 7.54 -4.80
N TRP A 189 -7.91 8.86 -4.92
CA TRP A 189 -7.08 9.50 -5.94
C TRP A 189 -5.60 9.43 -5.62
N LEU A 190 -5.23 9.53 -4.34
CA LEU A 190 -3.86 9.27 -3.91
C LEU A 190 -3.46 7.84 -4.27
N VAL A 191 -4.30 6.87 -3.91
CA VAL A 191 -4.07 5.45 -4.18
C VAL A 191 -3.91 5.18 -5.69
N LEU A 192 -4.80 5.71 -6.52
CA LEU A 192 -4.74 5.56 -7.98
C LEU A 192 -3.48 6.19 -8.59
N LEU A 193 -3.08 7.38 -8.12
CA LEU A 193 -1.87 8.05 -8.58
C LEU A 193 -0.63 7.24 -8.23
N ILE A 194 -0.43 6.92 -6.94
CA ILE A 194 0.75 6.21 -6.48
C ILE A 194 0.86 4.82 -7.10
N SER A 195 -0.25 4.07 -7.16
CA SER A 195 -0.26 2.73 -7.76
C SER A 195 0.16 2.77 -9.23
N ARG A 196 -0.35 3.72 -10.03
CA ARG A 196 0.08 3.80 -11.44
C ARG A 196 1.53 4.27 -11.61
N LEU A 197 2.02 5.19 -10.79
CA LEU A 197 3.43 5.62 -10.84
C LEU A 197 4.38 4.45 -10.50
N CYS A 198 4.03 3.63 -9.51
CA CYS A 198 4.86 2.51 -9.09
C CYS A 198 4.76 1.30 -10.03
N PHE A 199 3.54 0.89 -10.40
CA PHE A 199 3.33 -0.34 -11.17
C PHE A 199 3.53 -0.17 -12.68
N GLN A 200 3.23 1.02 -13.24
CA GLN A 200 3.22 1.20 -14.70
C GLN A 200 4.35 2.10 -15.20
N GLU A 201 4.72 3.12 -14.44
CA GLU A 201 5.86 3.99 -14.77
C GLU A 201 7.18 3.52 -14.12
N THR A 202 7.17 2.38 -13.44
CA THR A 202 8.36 1.75 -12.81
C THR A 202 9.12 2.65 -11.83
N CYS A 203 8.45 3.65 -11.25
CA CYS A 203 9.09 4.64 -10.38
C CYS A 203 9.24 4.22 -8.93
N PHE A 204 8.86 2.99 -8.59
CA PHE A 204 8.92 2.47 -7.21
C PHE A 204 10.31 2.64 -6.59
N LEU A 205 11.37 2.13 -7.23
CA LEU A 205 12.72 2.16 -6.66
C LEU A 205 13.17 3.60 -6.35
N LYS A 206 12.98 4.51 -7.31
CA LYS A 206 13.34 5.93 -7.16
C LYS A 206 12.54 6.61 -6.05
N LEU A 207 11.22 6.39 -6.00
CA LEU A 207 10.37 6.94 -4.94
C LEU A 207 10.78 6.41 -3.57
N PHE A 208 10.94 5.09 -3.46
CA PHE A 208 11.30 4.43 -2.22
C PHE A 208 12.66 4.89 -1.69
N SER A 209 13.66 5.08 -2.58
CA SER A 209 14.98 5.58 -2.19
C SER A 209 14.97 7.04 -1.76
N GLU A 210 14.26 7.91 -2.50
CA GLU A 210 14.24 9.35 -2.24
C GLU A 210 13.41 9.71 -0.99
N LEU A 211 12.32 8.98 -0.72
CA LEU A 211 11.56 9.13 0.53
C LEU A 211 12.40 8.89 1.78
N ARG A 212 13.47 8.10 1.67
CA ARG A 212 14.42 7.91 2.77
C ARG A 212 15.11 9.21 3.14
N TYR A 213 15.36 10.13 2.21
CA TYR A 213 16.17 11.33 2.43
C TYR A 213 15.37 12.64 2.31
N PHE A 214 14.15 12.60 1.80
CA PHE A 214 13.39 13.80 1.44
C PHE A 214 13.16 14.78 2.61
N ASN A 215 12.97 14.27 3.83
CA ASN A 215 12.81 15.10 5.04
C ASN A 215 14.12 15.31 5.84
N PHE A 216 15.27 14.82 5.35
CA PHE A 216 16.55 14.80 6.10
C PHE A 216 17.29 16.15 6.21
N ASN A 217 16.57 17.27 6.11
CA ASN A 217 17.15 18.61 6.30
C ASN A 217 16.87 19.16 7.70
N LYS A 218 17.76 18.86 8.69
CA LYS A 218 18.40 19.84 9.63
C LYS A 218 19.09 19.29 10.91
N ARG A 219 19.08 17.99 11.26
CA ARG A 219 19.57 17.58 12.61
C ARG A 219 20.40 16.31 12.79
N CYS A 220 20.73 15.55 11.75
CA CYS A 220 21.59 14.36 11.92
C CYS A 220 23.07 14.69 11.71
N THR A 221 23.91 14.27 12.65
CA THR A 221 25.37 14.29 12.51
C THR A 221 25.80 13.23 11.50
N ASN A 222 26.98 13.41 10.87
CA ASN A 222 27.56 12.49 9.86
C ASN A 222 27.66 11.01 10.30
N THR A 223 27.38 10.69 11.57
CA THR A 223 27.32 9.34 12.13
C THR A 223 26.06 8.54 11.80
N ASP A 224 24.94 9.18 11.41
CA ASP A 224 23.68 8.48 11.10
C ASP A 224 23.55 8.07 9.62
N ILE A 225 24.37 8.65 8.75
CA ILE A 225 24.35 8.46 7.29
C ILE A 225 24.72 7.01 6.89
N GLY A 226 25.32 6.24 7.81
CA GLY A 226 25.77 4.86 7.56
C GLY A 226 24.85 3.74 8.05
N LYS A 227 23.78 4.03 8.82
CA LYS A 227 22.86 2.99 9.29
C LYS A 227 21.67 2.84 8.35
N LEU A 228 21.48 1.62 7.83
CA LEU A 228 20.27 1.24 7.11
C LEU A 228 19.08 1.44 8.06
N HIS A 229 18.15 2.31 7.68
CA HIS A 229 16.93 2.60 8.43
C HIS A 229 15.82 2.93 7.43
N PHE A 230 14.58 2.65 7.82
CA PHE A 230 13.40 3.00 7.05
C PHE A 230 12.61 4.13 7.70
N THR A 231 11.99 4.96 6.87
CA THR A 231 11.13 6.06 7.31
C THR A 231 9.65 5.65 7.31
N LYS A 232 8.82 6.40 8.03
CA LYS A 232 7.36 6.20 8.04
C LYS A 232 6.77 6.38 6.63
N GLU A 233 7.36 7.24 5.81
CA GLU A 233 6.93 7.48 4.44
C GLU A 233 7.20 6.27 3.53
N GLN A 234 8.32 5.56 3.74
CA GLN A 234 8.62 4.32 3.02
C GLN A 234 7.64 3.19 3.38
N SER A 235 7.31 3.03 4.66
CA SER A 235 6.31 2.05 5.08
C SER A 235 4.91 2.42 4.57
N PHE A 236 4.55 3.70 4.59
CA PHE A 236 3.29 4.21 4.06
C PHE A 236 3.14 3.96 2.56
N LEU A 237 4.20 4.18 1.77
CA LEU A 237 4.22 3.86 0.34
C LEU A 237 3.95 2.37 0.11
N LEU A 238 4.64 1.48 0.82
CA LEU A 238 4.42 0.03 0.68
C LEU A 238 3.04 -0.39 1.13
N ASN A 239 2.47 0.25 2.17
CA ASN A 239 1.11 -0.01 2.61
C ASN A 239 0.11 0.21 1.46
N ILE A 240 0.14 1.40 0.84
CA ILE A 240 -0.71 1.73 -0.33
C ILE A 240 -0.57 0.67 -1.42
N LEU A 241 0.65 0.29 -1.77
CA LEU A 241 0.88 -0.69 -2.84
C LEU A 241 0.38 -2.09 -2.46
N SER A 242 0.54 -2.49 -1.20
CA SER A 242 0.12 -3.81 -0.71
C SER A 242 -1.40 -4.00 -0.72
N GLU A 243 -2.17 -2.92 -0.52
CA GLU A 243 -3.63 -2.97 -0.54
C GLU A 243 -4.19 -3.02 -1.97
N ASN A 244 -3.45 -2.52 -2.96
CA ASN A 244 -3.97 -2.24 -4.31
C ASN A 244 -3.45 -3.15 -5.43
N LEU A 245 -2.46 -4.00 -5.14
CA LEU A 245 -1.85 -4.87 -6.16
C LEU A 245 -2.87 -5.86 -6.77
N ASN A 246 -3.87 -6.28 -5.98
CA ASN A 246 -4.88 -7.24 -6.42
C ASN A 246 -6.05 -6.60 -7.20
N GLU A 247 -6.15 -5.27 -7.22
CA GLU A 247 -7.22 -4.54 -7.92
C GLU A 247 -6.98 -4.54 -9.44
N GLY A 248 -7.24 -5.69 -10.07
CA GLY A 248 -7.59 -5.97 -11.49
C GLY A 248 -6.83 -5.33 -12.65
N SER A 249 -6.50 -4.04 -12.58
CA SER A 249 -5.97 -3.19 -13.65
C SER A 249 -4.45 -3.21 -13.81
N TYR A 250 -3.71 -3.63 -12.77
CA TYR A 250 -2.23 -3.60 -12.78
C TYR A 250 -1.57 -4.95 -13.06
N LYS A 251 -2.32 -6.06 -13.03
CA LYS A 251 -1.78 -7.43 -13.13
C LYS A 251 -0.93 -7.65 -14.38
N ASP A 252 -1.34 -7.08 -15.51
CA ASP A 252 -0.64 -7.24 -16.80
C ASP A 252 0.55 -6.27 -16.97
N THR A 253 0.78 -5.34 -16.04
CA THR A 253 1.86 -4.32 -16.15
C THR A 253 3.00 -4.51 -15.15
N ILE A 254 2.89 -5.49 -14.24
CA ILE A 254 3.88 -5.72 -13.20
C ILE A 254 5.17 -6.27 -13.81
N SER A 255 6.27 -5.52 -13.69
CA SER A 255 7.60 -5.94 -14.14
C SER A 255 8.25 -6.93 -13.16
N SER A 256 9.04 -7.88 -13.69
CA SER A 256 9.97 -8.71 -12.90
C SER A 256 10.94 -7.86 -12.07
N ASP A 257 11.29 -6.66 -12.56
CA ASP A 257 12.18 -5.73 -11.87
C ASP A 257 11.56 -5.24 -10.55
N LEU A 258 10.24 -4.99 -10.53
CA LEU A 258 9.54 -4.62 -9.31
C LEU A 258 9.62 -5.75 -8.29
N THR A 259 9.38 -6.98 -8.71
CA THR A 259 9.45 -8.15 -7.82
C THR A 259 10.85 -8.32 -7.23
N SER A 260 11.90 -8.21 -8.06
CA SER A 260 13.28 -8.23 -7.58
C SER A 260 13.59 -7.08 -6.61
N THR A 261 13.05 -5.88 -6.88
CA THR A 261 13.25 -4.73 -6.00
C THR A 261 12.58 -4.93 -4.65
N ILE A 262 11.34 -5.42 -4.62
CA ILE A 262 10.61 -5.69 -3.37
C ILE A 262 11.32 -6.79 -2.57
N LEU A 263 11.85 -7.83 -3.23
CA LEU A 263 12.66 -8.85 -2.55
C LEU A 263 13.91 -8.24 -1.90
N GLN A 264 14.60 -7.32 -2.59
CA GLN A 264 15.74 -6.63 -1.99
C GLN A 264 15.32 -5.79 -0.78
N VAL A 265 14.21 -5.05 -0.87
CA VAL A 265 13.66 -4.29 0.26
C VAL A 265 13.31 -5.20 1.44
N LEU A 266 12.76 -6.39 1.19
CA LEU A 266 12.49 -7.39 2.22
C LEU A 266 13.78 -7.83 2.93
N LYS A 267 14.83 -8.17 2.17
CA LYS A 267 16.14 -8.60 2.70
C LYS A 267 16.81 -7.49 3.52
N ASP A 268 16.75 -6.27 3.02
CA ASP A 268 17.25 -5.08 3.69
C ASP A 268 16.52 -4.88 5.03
N ALA A 269 15.19 -5.03 5.05
CA ALA A 269 14.37 -4.96 6.25
C ALA A 269 14.64 -6.09 7.25
N SER A 270 14.78 -7.34 6.78
CA SER A 270 15.10 -8.45 7.68
C SER A 270 16.46 -8.30 8.35
N SER A 271 17.40 -7.57 7.75
CA SER A 271 18.72 -7.34 8.35
C SER A 271 18.71 -6.35 9.53
N ILE A 272 17.65 -5.55 9.69
CA ILE A 272 17.57 -4.48 10.71
C ILE A 272 16.40 -4.63 11.70
N VAL A 273 15.41 -5.48 11.39
CA VAL A 273 14.29 -5.73 12.28
C VAL A 273 14.75 -6.42 13.56
N ASP A 274 14.21 -5.98 14.69
CA ASP A 274 14.47 -6.62 15.99
C ASP A 274 13.63 -7.89 16.13
N PHE A 275 14.26 -9.04 15.88
CA PHE A 275 13.68 -10.36 16.08
C PHE A 275 13.81 -10.90 17.50
N THR A 276 14.28 -10.09 18.47
CA THR A 276 14.35 -10.48 19.89
C THR A 276 13.12 -10.03 20.67
N SER A 277 12.44 -8.99 20.20
CA SER A 277 11.24 -8.43 20.82
C SER A 277 9.97 -8.84 20.07
N ARG A 278 9.03 -9.49 20.75
CA ARG A 278 7.80 -9.97 20.10
C ARG A 278 6.90 -8.80 19.73
N GLY A 279 6.48 -8.76 18.46
CA GLY A 279 5.50 -7.80 17.97
C GLY A 279 4.12 -8.04 18.57
N MET A 280 3.50 -6.96 19.07
CA MET A 280 2.21 -7.04 19.77
C MET A 280 1.01 -6.69 18.89
N SER A 281 1.22 -6.04 17.74
CA SER A 281 0.19 -5.61 16.79
C SER A 281 0.33 -6.34 15.45
N ALA A 282 -0.77 -6.37 14.69
CA ALA A 282 -0.71 -6.63 13.25
C ALA A 282 -0.14 -5.39 12.52
N LEU A 283 0.03 -5.49 11.20
CA LEU A 283 0.39 -4.35 10.35
C LEU A 283 -0.80 -3.36 10.25
N PRO A 284 -0.54 -2.03 10.18
CA PRO A 284 0.74 -1.38 10.44
C PRO A 284 1.09 -1.43 11.95
N THR A 285 2.39 -1.50 12.23
CA THR A 285 2.98 -1.49 13.56
C THR A 285 3.45 -0.08 13.96
N THR A 286 4.21 0.03 15.05
CA THR A 286 4.81 1.29 15.50
C THR A 286 6.21 1.52 14.93
N THR A 287 6.80 0.55 14.23
CA THR A 287 8.18 0.64 13.73
C THR A 287 8.20 0.54 12.20
N PRO A 288 8.76 1.54 11.50
CA PRO A 288 8.85 1.51 10.04
C PRO A 288 9.56 0.27 9.49
N ALA A 289 10.56 -0.27 10.20
CA ALA A 289 11.26 -1.47 9.76
C ALA A 289 10.36 -2.72 9.72
N ASN A 290 9.52 -2.93 10.74
CA ASN A 290 8.59 -4.06 10.78
C ASN A 290 7.51 -3.91 9.71
N ASP A 291 7.06 -2.67 9.49
CA ASP A 291 6.08 -2.36 8.45
C ASP A 291 6.64 -2.58 7.04
N VAL A 292 7.85 -2.09 6.77
CA VAL A 292 8.52 -2.32 5.48
C VAL A 292 8.72 -3.81 5.23
N LEU A 293 9.16 -4.56 6.24
CA LEU A 293 9.27 -6.03 6.15
C LEU A 293 7.91 -6.65 5.81
N GLY A 294 6.87 -6.31 6.56
CA GLY A 294 5.54 -6.91 6.44
C GLY A 294 4.80 -6.55 5.14
N PHE A 295 4.80 -5.28 4.74
CA PHE A 295 4.18 -4.87 3.49
C PHE A 295 4.94 -5.39 2.27
N SER A 296 6.28 -5.50 2.32
CA SER A 296 7.06 -6.16 1.26
C SER A 296 6.67 -7.64 1.13
N LEU A 297 6.47 -8.33 2.25
CA LEU A 297 5.96 -9.71 2.28
C LEU A 297 4.58 -9.85 1.65
N ASN A 298 3.64 -8.96 1.99
CA ASN A 298 2.30 -8.95 1.39
C ASN A 298 2.35 -8.70 -0.12
N ILE A 299 3.16 -7.73 -0.57
CA ILE A 299 3.35 -7.45 -1.99
C ILE A 299 3.93 -8.69 -2.70
N LEU A 300 4.98 -9.32 -2.16
CA LEU A 300 5.55 -10.55 -2.74
C LEU A 300 4.55 -11.71 -2.76
N ARG A 301 3.73 -11.88 -1.73
CA ARG A 301 2.67 -12.89 -1.68
C ARG A 301 1.74 -12.74 -2.88
N ASP A 302 1.31 -11.51 -3.13
CA ASP A 302 0.32 -11.20 -4.15
C ASP A 302 0.94 -11.26 -5.56
N LEU A 303 2.19 -10.80 -5.71
CA LEU A 303 2.99 -10.98 -6.92
C LEU A 303 3.17 -12.47 -7.27
N CYS A 304 3.48 -13.31 -6.28
CA CYS A 304 3.63 -14.75 -6.47
C CYS A 304 2.30 -15.47 -6.75
N ALA A 305 1.15 -14.83 -6.50
CA ALA A 305 -0.17 -15.37 -6.81
C ALA A 305 -0.61 -15.06 -8.24
N THR A 306 0.11 -14.20 -8.97
CA THR A 306 -0.19 -13.90 -10.36
C THR A 306 0.18 -15.09 -11.27
N ASN A 307 -0.56 -15.26 -12.38
CA ASN A 307 -0.29 -16.32 -13.36
C ASN A 307 0.91 -16.00 -14.27
N GLU A 308 1.54 -14.84 -14.08
CA GLU A 308 2.69 -14.44 -14.88
C GLU A 308 3.93 -15.24 -14.47
N PRO A 309 4.71 -15.76 -15.43
CA PRO A 309 5.87 -16.59 -15.14
C PRO A 309 6.96 -15.74 -14.48
N LEU A 310 7.08 -15.86 -13.16
CA LEU A 310 8.23 -15.32 -12.45
C LEU A 310 9.49 -16.08 -12.87
N ASP A 311 10.58 -15.34 -13.14
CA ASP A 311 11.86 -15.94 -13.51
C ASP A 311 12.31 -17.01 -12.49
N LEU A 312 12.97 -18.05 -13.01
CA LEU A 312 13.44 -19.20 -12.22
C LEU A 312 14.38 -18.76 -11.08
N LEU A 313 15.33 -17.87 -11.38
CA LEU A 313 16.29 -17.38 -10.39
C LEU A 313 15.59 -16.60 -9.31
N LEU A 314 14.66 -15.72 -9.71
CA LEU A 314 13.90 -14.89 -8.77
C LEU A 314 12.96 -15.73 -7.89
N SER A 315 12.27 -16.71 -8.46
CA SER A 315 11.44 -17.65 -7.70
C SER A 315 12.27 -18.44 -6.68
N THR A 316 13.48 -18.86 -7.06
CA THR A 316 14.41 -19.57 -6.19
C THR A 316 14.91 -18.67 -5.06
N ASP A 317 15.27 -17.42 -5.36
CA ASP A 317 15.77 -16.47 -4.38
C ASP A 317 14.69 -16.08 -3.34
N ILE A 318 13.45 -15.84 -3.80
CA ILE A 318 12.30 -15.65 -2.90
C ILE A 318 12.14 -16.87 -1.99
N CYS A 319 12.10 -18.08 -2.57
CA CYS A 319 11.90 -19.30 -1.80
C CYS A 319 12.98 -19.50 -0.72
N ASN A 320 14.25 -19.34 -1.08
CA ASN A 320 15.37 -19.51 -0.16
C ASN A 320 15.33 -18.48 0.98
N THR A 321 15.13 -17.21 0.63
CA THR A 321 15.02 -16.12 1.61
C THR A 321 13.91 -16.40 2.62
N LEU A 322 12.72 -16.78 2.15
CA LEU A 322 11.57 -17.02 3.03
C LEU A 322 11.72 -18.29 3.88
N LEU A 323 12.33 -19.34 3.33
CA LEU A 323 12.64 -20.55 4.09
C LEU A 323 13.65 -20.29 5.20
N GLU A 324 14.70 -19.51 4.92
CA GLU A 324 15.70 -19.11 5.93
C GLU A 324 15.04 -18.33 7.06
N LEU A 325 14.26 -17.29 6.73
CA LEU A 325 13.50 -16.52 7.73
C LEU A 325 12.58 -17.41 8.57
N LEU A 326 11.89 -18.37 7.96
CA LEU A 326 11.01 -19.30 8.68
C LEU A 326 11.79 -20.26 9.60
N ARG A 327 12.98 -20.73 9.17
CA ARG A 327 13.84 -21.62 9.97
C ARG A 327 14.39 -20.93 11.21
N GLU A 328 14.71 -19.64 11.11
CA GLU A 328 15.25 -18.87 12.23
C GLU A 328 14.21 -18.57 13.29
N LEU A 329 12.92 -18.60 12.95
CA LEU A 329 11.86 -18.36 13.91
C LEU A 329 11.76 -19.48 14.97
N GLU A 330 11.36 -19.11 16.18
CA GLU A 330 10.93 -20.06 17.19
C GLU A 330 9.83 -21.00 16.66
N PRO A 331 9.62 -22.19 17.24
CA PRO A 331 8.47 -23.01 16.88
C PRO A 331 7.13 -22.29 17.13
N PRO A 332 6.07 -22.62 16.38
CA PRO A 332 4.73 -22.10 16.63
C PRO A 332 4.27 -22.25 18.08
N THR A 333 3.36 -21.37 18.51
CA THR A 333 3.02 -21.16 19.92
C THR A 333 2.55 -22.44 20.63
N ILE A 334 1.71 -23.25 19.98
CA ILE A 334 1.22 -24.51 20.56
C ILE A 334 2.36 -25.52 20.76
N ILE A 335 3.27 -25.60 19.80
CA ILE A 335 4.47 -26.45 19.91
C ILE A 335 5.36 -25.94 21.06
N ARG A 336 5.60 -24.63 21.14
CA ARG A 336 6.37 -24.00 22.24
C ARG A 336 5.76 -24.28 23.62
N ARG A 337 4.44 -24.10 23.79
CA ARG A 337 3.73 -24.35 25.06
C ARG A 337 3.84 -25.81 25.50
N SER A 338 3.93 -26.75 24.57
CA SER A 338 4.09 -28.18 24.89
C SER A 338 5.45 -28.52 25.53
N TYR A 339 6.49 -27.70 25.32
CA TYR A 339 7.82 -27.90 25.90
C TYR A 339 8.03 -27.23 27.27
N GLY A 340 7.16 -26.28 27.65
CA GLY A 340 7.40 -25.37 28.78
C GLY A 340 7.20 -25.92 30.20
N ASN A 341 6.68 -27.14 30.39
CA ASN A 341 6.35 -27.69 31.71
C ASN A 341 7.03 -29.03 32.06
N GLY A 342 8.02 -29.47 31.27
CA GLY A 342 8.72 -30.74 31.49
C GLY A 342 9.98 -30.61 32.35
N GLU A 343 9.88 -30.31 33.65
CA GLU A 343 10.94 -30.72 34.58
C GLU A 343 10.90 -32.25 34.67
N ASN A 344 11.86 -32.94 34.06
CA ASN A 344 12.09 -34.39 34.09
C ASN A 344 11.32 -35.29 33.11
N THR A 345 11.41 -35.06 31.80
CA THR A 345 11.23 -36.17 30.85
C THR A 345 12.18 -36.03 29.68
N GLN A 346 12.84 -37.14 29.33
CA GLN A 346 13.90 -37.24 28.32
C GLN A 346 13.55 -36.44 27.06
N GLN A 347 14.47 -35.54 26.68
CA GLN A 347 14.41 -34.79 25.43
C GLN A 347 14.18 -35.76 24.26
N PRO A 348 13.20 -35.53 23.38
CA PRO A 348 13.08 -36.28 22.13
C PRO A 348 14.33 -36.05 21.28
N SER A 349 14.96 -37.12 20.81
CA SER A 349 16.22 -37.16 20.05
C SER A 349 16.23 -36.35 18.75
N PHE A 350 15.08 -35.82 18.30
CA PHE A 350 14.95 -35.01 17.09
C PHE A 350 15.47 -33.58 17.25
N LEU A 351 15.63 -33.08 18.48
CA LEU A 351 16.10 -31.71 18.76
C LEU A 351 17.63 -31.58 18.92
N ASN A 352 18.38 -32.69 18.85
CA ASN A 352 19.86 -32.65 18.91
C ASN A 352 20.53 -32.06 17.66
N MET A 353 19.77 -31.62 16.65
CA MET A 353 20.28 -30.96 15.44
C MET A 353 20.18 -29.43 15.46
N THR A 354 19.50 -28.81 16.43
CA THR A 354 19.46 -27.35 16.57
C THR A 354 19.59 -26.96 18.03
N GLY A 355 20.82 -26.64 18.44
CA GLY A 355 21.09 -26.10 19.76
C GLY A 355 20.30 -24.80 20.01
N THR A 356 19.90 -24.61 21.27
CA THR A 356 19.23 -23.44 21.88
C THR A 356 17.77 -23.18 21.50
N ILE A 357 16.92 -23.15 22.54
CA ILE A 357 15.47 -22.79 22.54
C ILE A 357 15.25 -21.28 22.25
N SER A 358 16.24 -20.60 21.66
CA SER A 358 16.26 -19.14 21.44
C SER A 358 16.17 -18.80 19.95
N GLY A 359 15.06 -19.18 19.31
CA GLY A 359 14.75 -18.74 17.94
C GLY A 359 14.24 -17.30 17.90
N ASN A 360 14.33 -16.68 16.73
CA ASN A 360 13.77 -15.36 16.44
C ASN A 360 12.26 -15.34 16.74
N VAL A 361 11.76 -14.26 17.35
CA VAL A 361 10.32 -14.07 17.58
C VAL A 361 9.69 -13.30 16.42
N CYS A 362 8.37 -13.43 16.25
CA CYS A 362 7.65 -12.72 15.19
C CYS A 362 7.66 -11.20 15.46
N PRO A 363 8.11 -10.35 14.50
CA PRO A 363 8.17 -8.89 14.67
C PRO A 363 6.79 -8.21 14.60
N TYR A 364 5.77 -8.91 14.10
CA TYR A 364 4.36 -8.49 14.12
C TYR A 364 3.43 -9.71 14.12
N LYS A 365 2.18 -9.51 14.53
CA LYS A 365 1.14 -10.55 14.50
C LYS A 365 0.75 -10.88 13.06
N GLY A 366 0.92 -12.15 12.68
CA GLY A 366 0.70 -12.63 11.32
C GLY A 366 1.98 -12.88 10.52
N TYR A 367 3.16 -12.48 11.00
CA TYR A 367 4.42 -12.62 10.25
C TYR A 367 4.68 -14.05 9.76
N ARG A 368 4.50 -15.05 10.63
CA ARG A 368 4.71 -16.46 10.27
C ARG A 368 3.70 -16.91 9.23
N ARG A 369 2.43 -16.50 9.36
CA ARG A 369 1.41 -16.78 8.34
C ARG A 369 1.83 -16.19 7.00
N ASP A 370 2.29 -14.94 6.99
CA ASP A 370 2.65 -14.26 5.75
C ASP A 370 3.84 -14.92 5.06
N LEU A 371 4.87 -15.36 5.82
CA LEU A 371 5.95 -16.21 5.29
C LEU A 371 5.41 -17.49 4.63
N VAL A 372 4.56 -18.24 5.35
CA VAL A 372 4.03 -19.53 4.89
C VAL A 372 3.13 -19.35 3.67
N ALA A 373 2.32 -18.29 3.63
CA ALA A 373 1.44 -17.95 2.52
C ALA A 373 2.23 -17.62 1.26
N THR A 374 3.26 -16.77 1.38
CA THR A 374 4.12 -16.42 0.24
C THR A 374 4.90 -17.63 -0.29
N LEU A 375 5.41 -18.49 0.60
CA LEU A 375 6.01 -19.77 0.21
C LEU A 375 5.02 -20.62 -0.59
N GLY A 376 3.77 -20.75 -0.14
CA GLY A 376 2.72 -21.50 -0.84
C GLY A 376 2.49 -20.99 -2.26
N ASN A 377 2.45 -19.67 -2.44
CA ASN A 377 2.24 -19.06 -3.75
C ASN A 377 3.45 -19.24 -4.67
N VAL A 378 4.68 -19.02 -4.19
CA VAL A 378 5.87 -19.09 -5.05
C VAL A 378 6.11 -20.50 -5.62
N MET A 379 5.70 -21.55 -4.91
CA MET A 379 5.89 -22.95 -5.34
C MET A 379 4.75 -23.53 -6.17
N PHE A 380 3.62 -22.83 -6.30
CA PHE A 380 2.45 -23.32 -7.02
C PHE A 380 2.79 -23.65 -8.48
N GLU A 381 2.54 -24.89 -8.89
CA GLU A 381 2.84 -25.44 -10.23
C GLU A 381 4.33 -25.32 -10.65
N LYS A 382 5.26 -25.07 -9.72
CA LYS A 382 6.70 -24.95 -10.00
C LYS A 382 7.51 -26.11 -9.42
N ARG A 383 7.63 -27.19 -10.22
CA ARG A 383 8.32 -28.42 -9.84
C ARG A 383 9.74 -28.22 -9.30
N HIS A 384 10.51 -27.30 -9.89
CA HIS A 384 11.87 -27.00 -9.45
C HIS A 384 11.92 -26.40 -8.02
N ILE A 385 10.97 -25.51 -7.66
CA ILE A 385 10.87 -24.94 -6.31
C ILE A 385 10.44 -26.04 -5.32
N GLN A 386 9.47 -26.86 -5.70
CA GLN A 386 9.02 -27.98 -4.85
C GLN A 386 10.17 -28.94 -4.53
N ASP A 387 11.01 -29.27 -5.52
CA ASP A 387 12.19 -30.12 -5.32
C ASP A 387 13.27 -29.42 -4.49
N GLU A 388 13.46 -28.12 -4.66
CA GLU A 388 14.43 -27.34 -3.88
C GLU A 388 14.05 -27.29 -2.39
N ILE A 389 12.78 -27.05 -2.08
CA ILE A 389 12.25 -27.11 -0.71
C ILE A 389 12.53 -28.47 -0.08
N ARG A 390 12.32 -29.57 -0.83
CA ARG A 390 12.64 -30.92 -0.36
C ARG A 390 14.12 -31.11 -0.09
N ARG A 391 15.02 -30.63 -0.98
CA ARG A 391 16.48 -30.76 -0.81
C ARG A 391 17.00 -30.04 0.43
N GLN A 392 16.31 -29.01 0.90
CA GLN A 392 16.68 -28.26 2.09
C GLN A 392 15.86 -28.67 3.34
N ASP A 393 15.33 -29.89 3.39
CA ASP A 393 14.51 -30.42 4.49
C ASP A 393 13.27 -29.56 4.84
N GLY A 394 12.80 -28.75 3.88
CA GLY A 394 11.71 -27.79 4.08
C GLY A 394 10.33 -28.43 4.23
N ILE A 395 10.14 -29.69 3.82
CA ILE A 395 8.86 -30.42 3.98
C ILE A 395 8.48 -30.53 5.46
N LEU A 396 9.44 -30.93 6.31
CA LEU A 396 9.21 -31.07 7.75
C LEU A 396 8.98 -29.71 8.42
N LEU A 397 9.73 -28.68 8.01
CA LEU A 397 9.55 -27.31 8.49
C LEU A 397 8.12 -26.81 8.19
N LEU A 398 7.61 -27.04 6.98
CA LEU A 398 6.26 -26.62 6.60
C LEU A 398 5.15 -27.43 7.29
N LEU A 399 5.38 -28.72 7.53
CA LEU A 399 4.46 -29.56 8.33
C LEU A 399 4.27 -29.03 9.75
N GLN A 400 5.33 -28.49 10.38
CA GLN A 400 5.24 -27.89 11.71
C GLN A 400 4.30 -26.67 11.77
N GLN A 401 4.03 -26.03 10.62
CA GLN A 401 3.16 -24.85 10.55
C GLN A 401 1.67 -25.23 10.44
N CYS A 402 1.32 -26.51 10.29
CA CYS A 402 -0.06 -26.99 10.15
C CYS A 402 -0.83 -27.05 11.49
N ILE A 403 -0.69 -26.01 12.31
CA ILE A 403 -1.31 -25.90 13.61
C ILE A 403 -1.94 -24.53 13.79
N THR A 404 -2.89 -24.44 14.72
CA THR A 404 -3.45 -23.14 15.13
C THR A 404 -2.41 -22.34 15.92
N ASP A 405 -2.38 -21.04 15.72
CA ASP A 405 -1.46 -20.13 16.40
C ASP A 405 -2.16 -18.80 16.68
N ASP A 406 -2.17 -18.38 17.95
CA ASP A 406 -2.92 -17.19 18.40
C ASP A 406 -2.33 -15.88 17.84
N ASP A 407 -1.01 -15.84 17.64
CA ASP A 407 -0.30 -14.67 17.08
C ASP A 407 -0.37 -14.65 15.55
N ASN A 408 -0.77 -15.76 14.92
CA ASN A 408 -0.83 -15.92 13.47
C ASN A 408 -2.19 -16.52 13.03
N PRO A 409 -3.27 -15.71 13.05
CA PRO A 409 -4.59 -16.14 12.59
C PRO A 409 -4.53 -16.70 11.17
N PHE A 410 -5.20 -17.82 10.91
CA PHE A 410 -5.18 -18.55 9.63
C PHE A 410 -3.86 -19.23 9.24
N LEU A 411 -2.88 -19.33 10.15
CA LEU A 411 -1.62 -20.04 9.88
C LEU A 411 -1.87 -21.48 9.40
N LYS A 412 -2.77 -22.20 10.08
CA LYS A 412 -3.09 -23.60 9.76
C LYS A 412 -3.61 -23.75 8.33
N GLU A 413 -4.56 -22.91 7.93
CA GLU A 413 -5.19 -22.92 6.62
C GLU A 413 -4.15 -22.63 5.53
N TRP A 414 -3.33 -21.61 5.73
CA TRP A 414 -2.23 -21.29 4.81
C TRP A 414 -1.18 -22.39 4.77
N ALA A 415 -0.84 -23.02 5.88
CA ALA A 415 0.11 -24.13 5.91
C ALA A 415 -0.40 -25.37 5.17
N ILE A 416 -1.69 -25.69 5.32
CA ILE A 416 -2.32 -26.78 4.57
C ILE A 416 -2.32 -26.47 3.07
N TRP A 417 -2.65 -25.23 2.69
CA TRP A 417 -2.59 -24.78 1.31
C TRP A 417 -1.17 -24.88 0.73
N THR A 418 -0.18 -24.41 1.49
CA THR A 418 1.24 -24.47 1.13
C THR A 418 1.72 -25.92 0.97
N LEU A 419 1.32 -26.84 1.86
CA LEU A 419 1.63 -28.26 1.70
C LEU A 419 0.95 -28.88 0.48
N ARG A 420 -0.30 -28.51 0.18
CA ARG A 420 -0.94 -28.95 -1.05
C ARG A 420 -0.07 -28.54 -2.25
N ASN A 421 0.31 -27.26 -2.34
CA ASN A 421 1.11 -26.75 -3.45
C ASN A 421 2.50 -27.41 -3.54
N LEU A 422 3.08 -27.81 -2.41
CA LEU A 422 4.36 -28.52 -2.34
C LEU A 422 4.29 -29.97 -2.88
N LEU A 423 3.14 -30.62 -2.70
CA LEU A 423 2.93 -32.04 -2.98
C LEU A 423 2.21 -32.28 -4.31
N GLU A 424 1.45 -31.30 -4.80
CA GLU A 424 0.67 -31.39 -6.04
C GLU A 424 1.60 -31.62 -7.24
N GLY A 425 1.35 -32.74 -7.95
CA GLY A 425 2.20 -33.17 -9.07
C GLY A 425 3.60 -33.67 -8.67
N ASN A 426 3.90 -33.84 -7.38
CA ASN A 426 5.25 -34.21 -6.91
C ASN A 426 5.30 -35.52 -6.10
N LEU A 427 5.51 -36.64 -6.79
CA LEU A 427 5.57 -37.98 -6.19
C LEU A 427 6.73 -38.15 -5.20
N GLU A 428 7.87 -37.52 -5.46
CA GLU A 428 9.04 -37.60 -4.59
C GLU A 428 8.81 -36.86 -3.27
N ASN A 429 8.14 -35.71 -3.30
CA ASN A 429 7.73 -35.02 -2.09
C ASN A 429 6.62 -35.79 -1.35
N GLN A 430 5.65 -36.37 -2.06
CA GLN A 430 4.62 -37.22 -1.47
C GLN A 430 5.20 -38.44 -0.76
N LYS A 431 6.25 -39.05 -1.34
CA LYS A 431 6.94 -40.18 -0.73
C LYS A 431 7.56 -39.81 0.62
N VAL A 432 8.21 -38.66 0.73
CA VAL A 432 8.77 -38.17 2.01
C VAL A 432 7.68 -38.08 3.09
N VAL A 433 6.49 -37.56 2.74
CA VAL A 433 5.37 -37.46 3.70
C VAL A 433 4.77 -38.83 4.02
N ALA A 434 4.67 -39.73 3.04
CA ALA A 434 4.13 -41.08 3.24
C ALA A 434 5.00 -41.98 4.14
N GLU A 435 6.30 -41.69 4.20
CA GLU A 435 7.26 -42.39 5.06
C GLU A 435 7.25 -41.87 6.52
N LEU A 436 6.48 -40.83 6.83
CA LEU A 436 6.37 -40.31 8.21
C LEU A 436 5.55 -41.25 9.09
N GLU A 437 6.13 -41.61 10.23
CA GLU A 437 5.49 -42.47 11.22
C GLU A 437 4.96 -41.67 12.42
N VAL A 438 3.75 -42.02 12.87
CA VAL A 438 3.14 -41.43 14.07
C VAL A 438 3.88 -41.93 15.30
N GLN A 439 4.62 -41.05 15.97
CA GLN A 439 5.35 -41.38 17.20
C GLN A 439 4.49 -41.27 18.47
N GLY A 440 3.44 -40.45 18.44
CA GLY A 440 2.51 -40.26 19.56
C GLY A 440 1.88 -38.87 19.58
N PRO A 441 0.85 -38.66 20.41
CA PRO A 441 0.24 -37.35 20.58
C PRO A 441 1.07 -36.46 21.51
N VAL A 442 1.13 -35.17 21.20
CA VAL A 442 1.68 -34.15 22.10
C VAL A 442 0.52 -33.57 22.92
N ASN A 443 0.53 -33.82 24.23
CA ASN A 443 -0.48 -33.26 25.14
C ASN A 443 -0.13 -31.82 25.49
N SER A 444 -1.03 -30.88 25.21
CA SER A 444 -0.84 -29.49 25.62
C SER A 444 -1.22 -29.29 27.10
N PRO A 445 -0.60 -28.31 27.78
CA PRO A 445 -0.98 -27.94 29.14
C PRO A 445 -2.47 -27.57 29.25
N ASP A 446 -3.02 -26.92 28.23
CA ASP A 446 -4.43 -26.49 28.19
C ASP A 446 -5.39 -27.68 28.21
N VAL A 447 -5.11 -28.72 27.42
CA VAL A 447 -5.92 -29.96 27.37
C VAL A 447 -5.83 -30.70 28.70
N SER A 448 -4.63 -30.73 29.31
CA SER A 448 -4.40 -31.36 30.61
C SER A 448 -5.11 -30.60 31.75
N ALA A 449 -5.08 -29.26 31.72
CA ALA A 449 -5.76 -28.41 32.71
C ALA A 449 -7.29 -28.58 32.67
N MET A 450 -7.85 -28.95 31.51
CA MET A 450 -9.26 -29.30 31.37
C MET A 450 -9.59 -30.74 31.81
N GLY A 451 -8.62 -31.51 32.31
CA GLY A 451 -8.80 -32.88 32.76
C GLY A 451 -8.82 -33.93 31.64
N PHE A 452 -8.23 -33.62 30.49
CA PHE A 452 -8.19 -34.51 29.34
C PHE A 452 -6.75 -34.82 28.89
N ARG A 453 -6.58 -35.91 28.14
CA ARG A 453 -5.38 -36.21 27.36
C ARG A 453 -5.77 -36.66 25.95
N VAL A 454 -4.88 -36.44 25.00
CA VAL A 454 -5.02 -36.93 23.62
C VAL A 454 -4.32 -38.29 23.53
N GLU A 455 -5.01 -39.29 23.01
CA GLU A 455 -4.48 -40.59 22.65
C GLU A 455 -4.64 -40.82 21.14
N VAL A 456 -3.76 -41.62 20.54
CA VAL A 456 -3.94 -42.09 19.16
C VAL A 456 -4.67 -43.43 19.22
N ASP A 457 -5.88 -43.48 18.67
CA ASP A 457 -6.62 -44.72 18.54
C ASP A 457 -5.85 -45.70 17.65
N GLN A 458 -5.48 -46.86 18.17
CA GLN A 458 -4.67 -47.84 17.45
C GLN A 458 -5.36 -48.44 16.23
N LYS A 459 -6.71 -48.42 16.18
CA LYS A 459 -7.49 -48.96 15.06
C LYS A 459 -7.71 -47.90 13.98
N SER A 460 -8.07 -46.67 14.37
CA SER A 460 -8.37 -45.61 13.39
C SER A 460 -7.17 -44.72 13.05
N ARG A 461 -6.06 -44.82 13.81
CA ARG A 461 -4.91 -43.90 13.79
C ARG A 461 -5.31 -42.42 13.93
N ARG A 462 -6.47 -42.15 14.56
CA ARG A 462 -6.98 -40.79 14.77
C ARG A 462 -6.75 -40.37 16.21
N ALA A 463 -6.54 -39.07 16.42
CA ALA A 463 -6.49 -38.50 17.75
C ALA A 463 -7.87 -38.58 18.43
N LYS A 464 -7.88 -38.99 19.70
CA LYS A 464 -9.06 -39.10 20.56
C LYS A 464 -8.79 -38.40 21.89
N LEU A 465 -9.72 -37.57 22.33
CA LEU A 465 -9.68 -36.99 23.67
C LEU A 465 -10.21 -38.04 24.68
N VAL A 466 -9.46 -38.29 25.75
CA VAL A 466 -9.85 -39.16 26.85
C VAL A 466 -9.69 -38.42 28.17
N ASN A 467 -10.52 -38.73 29.16
CA ASN A 467 -10.38 -38.15 30.50
C ASN A 467 -9.04 -38.60 31.11
N GLN A 468 -8.35 -37.69 31.81
CA GLN A 468 -7.13 -38.01 32.54
C GLN A 468 -7.38 -38.91 33.74
#